data_AF-A0A7V3HXA1-F1
#
_entry.id   AF-A0A7V3HXA1-F1
#
_cell.length_a   1.000
_cell.length_b   1.000
_cell.length_c   1.000
_cell.angle_alpha   90.00
_cell.angle_beta   90.00
_cell.angle_gamma   90.00
#
_symmetry.space_group_name_H-M   'P 1'
#
loop_
_entity.id
_entity.type
_entity.pdbx_description
1 polymer ?
#
loop_
_entity_poly.entity_id
_entity_poly.type
_entity_poly.pdbx_seq_one_letter_code
_entity_poly.pdbx_strand_id
1 'polypeptide(L)'
;HHLIKTFLGWTEKQLPDGTLILTSPSGHTYVTTPGSALLFPSLAGAVGAYPAPEIDPTAQDYCAERTAMMPRRTRTRAQHRATRIATERIHNRDARTARRKDRQSAYFGPHEPTGDDEPPPF
;
A
#
# COMPACT_ATOMS: atom_id res chain seq x y z
N HIS A 1 -9.12 -5.48 0.19
CA HIS A 1 -8.40 -6.77 0.14
C HIS A 1 -7.86 -7.20 1.51
N HIS A 2 -6.94 -6.48 2.17
CA HIS A 2 -6.36 -6.97 3.45
C HIS A 2 -7.37 -7.14 4.60
N LEU A 3 -8.35 -6.23 4.78
CA LEU A 3 -9.32 -6.31 5.89
C LEU A 3 -10.17 -7.59 5.88
N ILE A 4 -10.52 -8.10 4.70
CA ILE A 4 -11.33 -9.33 4.58
C ILE A 4 -10.50 -10.55 4.97
N LYS A 5 -9.25 -10.62 4.51
CA LYS A 5 -8.34 -11.71 4.87
C LYS A 5 -8.09 -11.78 6.38
N THR A 6 -7.93 -10.62 7.03
CA THR A 6 -7.51 -10.56 8.44
C THR A 6 -8.65 -10.68 9.43
N PHE A 7 -9.81 -10.07 9.15
CA PHE A 7 -10.85 -9.87 10.17
C PHE A 7 -12.16 -10.61 9.89
N LEU A 8 -12.36 -11.16 8.69
CA LEU A 8 -13.61 -11.82 8.31
C LEU A 8 -13.38 -13.32 8.19
N GLY A 9 -13.44 -14.06 9.31
CA GLY A 9 -13.82 -15.48 9.36
C GLY A 9 -13.08 -16.52 8.49
N TRP A 10 -11.90 -16.23 7.95
CA TRP A 10 -11.11 -17.24 7.23
C TRP A 10 -10.57 -18.29 8.20
N THR A 11 -10.66 -19.56 7.83
CA THR A 11 -10.03 -20.66 8.55
C THR A 11 -8.98 -21.34 7.70
N GLU A 12 -7.93 -21.83 8.33
CA GLU A 12 -6.79 -22.47 7.69
C GLU A 12 -6.50 -23.80 8.36
N LYS A 13 -6.24 -24.82 7.54
CA LYS A 13 -5.71 -26.11 7.97
C LYS A 13 -4.47 -26.42 7.14
N GLN A 14 -3.35 -26.65 7.81
CA GLN A 14 -2.11 -27.09 7.19
C GLN A 14 -1.98 -28.61 7.34
N LEU A 15 -1.67 -29.29 6.23
CA LEU A 15 -1.38 -30.72 6.20
C LEU A 15 0.13 -30.98 6.40
N PRO A 16 0.53 -32.19 6.83
CA PRO A 16 1.93 -32.51 7.09
C PRO A 16 2.87 -32.40 5.88
N ASP A 17 2.33 -32.54 4.67
CA ASP A 17 3.04 -32.37 3.39
C ASP A 17 3.20 -30.90 2.97
N GLY A 18 2.75 -29.97 3.82
CA GLY A 18 2.78 -28.53 3.57
C GLY A 18 1.60 -28.00 2.75
N THR A 19 0.63 -28.84 2.38
CA THR A 19 -0.59 -28.40 1.69
C THR A 19 -1.45 -27.53 2.62
N LEU A 20 -1.88 -26.36 2.13
CA LEU A 20 -2.77 -25.44 2.83
C LEU A 20 -4.20 -25.58 2.31
N ILE A 21 -5.15 -25.77 3.24
CA ILE A 21 -6.59 -25.75 3.00
C ILE A 21 -7.14 -24.47 3.63
N LEU A 22 -7.62 -23.55 2.78
CA LEU A 22 -8.16 -22.25 3.18
C LEU A 22 -9.67 -22.25 2.95
N THR A 23 -10.45 -21.96 3.99
CA THR A 23 -11.91 -21.83 3.88
C THR A 23 -12.31 -20.37 4.05
N SER A 24 -13.05 -19.83 3.08
CA SER A 24 -13.59 -18.48 3.13
C SER A 24 -14.81 -18.40 4.04
N PRO A 25 -15.19 -17.20 4.50
CA PRO A 25 -16.44 -17.00 5.27
C PRO A 25 -17.71 -17.41 4.54
N SER A 26 -17.67 -17.40 3.21
CA SER A 26 -18.79 -17.84 2.37
C SER A 26 -18.83 -19.36 2.16
N GLY A 27 -17.91 -20.11 2.80
CA GLY A 27 -17.83 -21.56 2.72
C GLY A 27 -17.04 -22.11 1.52
N HIS A 28 -16.35 -21.26 0.75
CA HIS A 28 -15.52 -21.76 -0.36
C HIS A 28 -14.17 -22.24 0.15
N THR A 29 -13.74 -23.41 -0.32
CA THR A 29 -12.46 -23.99 0.04
C THR A 29 -11.47 -23.87 -1.11
N TYR A 30 -10.25 -23.46 -0.79
CA TYR A 30 -9.13 -23.34 -1.71
C TYR A 30 -7.98 -24.19 -1.19
N VAL A 31 -7.38 -24.99 -2.08
CA VAL A 31 -6.25 -25.86 -1.74
C VAL A 31 -5.01 -25.34 -2.46
N THR A 32 -3.91 -25.18 -1.74
CA THR A 32 -2.63 -24.76 -2.30
C THR A 32 -1.52 -25.67 -1.80
N THR A 33 -0.79 -26.28 -2.73
CA THR A 33 0.41 -27.06 -2.43
C THR A 33 1.64 -26.22 -2.74
N PRO A 34 2.68 -26.22 -1.89
CA PRO A 34 3.87 -25.42 -2.12
C PRO A 34 4.60 -25.87 -3.39
N GLY A 35 5.02 -24.91 -4.22
CA GLY A 35 5.74 -25.21 -5.47
C GLY A 35 7.09 -25.90 -5.26
N SER A 36 7.66 -25.81 -4.05
CA SER A 36 8.84 -26.59 -3.65
C SER A 36 8.61 -28.08 -3.75
N ALA A 37 7.37 -28.57 -3.68
CA ALA A 37 7.06 -29.99 -3.89
C ALA A 37 7.46 -30.50 -5.28
N LEU A 38 7.49 -29.62 -6.28
CA LEU A 38 7.97 -29.96 -7.62
C LEU A 38 9.50 -29.95 -7.72
N LEU A 39 10.15 -29.04 -7.01
CA LEU A 39 11.61 -28.83 -7.11
C LEU A 39 12.41 -29.72 -6.15
N PHE A 40 11.82 -30.05 -5.00
CA PHE A 40 12.44 -30.80 -3.91
C PHE A 40 11.48 -31.88 -3.38
N PRO A 41 11.09 -32.87 -4.20
CA PRO A 41 10.07 -33.85 -3.84
C PRO A 41 10.45 -34.70 -2.62
N SER A 42 11.74 -34.95 -2.39
CA SER A 42 12.23 -35.65 -1.19
C SER A 42 12.02 -34.87 0.11
N LEU A 43 11.92 -33.54 0.05
CA LEU A 43 11.67 -32.66 1.20
C LEU A 43 10.18 -32.31 1.37
N ALA A 44 9.35 -32.60 0.37
CA ALA A 44 7.91 -32.35 0.39
C ALA A 44 7.09 -33.54 0.91
N GLY A 45 7.75 -34.63 1.30
CA GLY A 45 7.11 -35.67 2.09
C GLY A 45 6.68 -35.13 3.46
N ALA A 46 5.66 -35.74 4.05
CA ALA A 46 5.21 -35.42 5.40
C ALA A 46 6.41 -35.48 6.36
N VAL A 47 6.92 -34.32 6.78
CA VAL A 47 7.91 -34.24 7.84
C VAL A 47 7.15 -34.66 9.09
N GLY A 48 7.58 -35.79 9.68
CA GLY A 48 6.84 -36.55 10.68
C GLY A 48 6.05 -35.66 11.66
N ALA A 49 4.82 -36.09 11.96
CA ALA A 49 3.79 -35.31 12.65
C ALA A 49 4.38 -34.27 13.61
N TYR A 50 4.46 -33.02 13.15
CA TYR A 50 4.48 -31.93 14.10
C TYR A 50 3.19 -32.07 14.90
N PRO A 51 3.23 -32.06 16.24
CA PRO A 51 2.01 -31.92 17.00
C PRO A 51 1.37 -30.63 16.46
N ALA A 52 0.30 -30.79 15.69
CA ALA A 52 -0.54 -29.67 15.34
C ALA A 52 -0.87 -29.04 16.70
N PRO A 53 -0.58 -27.75 16.92
CA PRO A 53 -1.07 -27.12 18.14
C PRO A 53 -2.55 -27.49 18.21
N GLU A 54 -2.98 -28.09 19.31
CA GLU A 54 -4.39 -28.31 19.56
C GLU A 54 -5.00 -26.91 19.62
N ILE A 55 -5.46 -26.44 18.46
CA ILE A 55 -6.22 -25.21 18.37
C ILE A 55 -7.53 -25.59 19.02
N ASP A 56 -7.66 -25.24 20.29
CA ASP A 56 -8.91 -25.32 21.00
C ASP A 56 -9.97 -24.64 20.12
N PRO A 57 -11.01 -25.35 19.65
CA PRO A 57 -12.05 -24.73 18.85
C PRO A 57 -12.73 -23.57 19.59
N THR A 58 -12.65 -23.52 20.93
CA THR A 58 -13.10 -22.36 21.72
C THR A 58 -12.12 -21.18 21.68
N ALA A 59 -10.85 -21.39 21.30
CA ALA A 59 -9.92 -20.27 21.07
C ALA A 59 -10.24 -19.48 19.78
N GLN A 60 -11.11 -19.99 18.91
CA GLN A 60 -11.68 -19.20 17.81
C GLN A 60 -12.63 -18.10 18.33
N ASP A 61 -13.18 -18.25 19.54
CA ASP A 61 -14.03 -17.26 20.20
C ASP A 61 -13.26 -16.12 20.88
N TYR A 62 -11.93 -16.20 21.01
CA TYR A 62 -11.10 -15.10 21.57
C TYR A 62 -11.28 -13.76 20.84
N CYS A 63 -11.85 -13.78 19.63
CA CYS A 63 -12.16 -12.61 18.84
C CYS A 63 -13.55 -12.69 18.21
N ALA A 64 -14.59 -13.02 18.98
CA ALA A 64 -15.98 -12.82 18.54
C ALA A 64 -16.21 -11.40 17.96
N GLU A 65 -15.44 -10.41 18.46
CA GLU A 65 -15.43 -9.03 18.00
C GLU A 65 -14.15 -8.64 17.22
N ARG A 66 -13.60 -9.52 16.36
CA ARG A 66 -12.44 -9.19 15.49
C ARG A 66 -12.66 -7.91 14.67
N THR A 67 -13.92 -7.63 14.34
CA THR A 67 -14.35 -6.41 13.65
C THR A 67 -14.22 -5.15 14.52
N ALA A 68 -14.22 -5.25 15.85
CA ALA A 68 -13.96 -4.11 16.75
C ALA A 68 -12.49 -3.64 16.68
N MET A 69 -11.55 -4.54 16.36
CA MET A 69 -10.16 -4.20 16.09
C MET A 69 -9.92 -3.63 14.67
N MET A 70 -10.94 -3.62 13.80
CA MET A 70 -10.78 -3.04 12.46
C MET A 70 -10.51 -1.53 12.56
N PRO A 71 -9.45 -1.01 11.92
CA PRO A 71 -9.20 0.42 11.88
C PRO A 71 -10.38 1.17 11.26
N ARG A 72 -10.97 2.09 12.03
CA ARG A 72 -12.02 2.98 11.55
C ARG A 72 -11.39 4.21 10.90
N ARG A 73 -11.96 4.65 9.78
CA ARG A 73 -11.51 5.90 9.15
C ARG A 73 -11.91 7.10 10.01
N THR A 74 -10.92 7.88 10.44
CA THR A 74 -11.14 9.14 11.17
C THR A 74 -11.71 10.25 10.29
N ARG A 75 -11.43 10.21 8.98
CA ARG A 75 -11.90 11.20 7.99
C ARG A 75 -12.64 10.54 6.85
N THR A 76 -13.67 11.22 6.34
CA THR A 76 -14.43 10.73 5.19
C THR A 76 -13.57 10.77 3.92
N ARG A 77 -13.94 9.97 2.91
CA ARG A 77 -13.25 10.01 1.59
C ARG A 77 -13.35 11.40 0.95
N ALA A 78 -14.48 12.07 1.13
CA ALA A 78 -14.71 13.42 0.63
C ALA A 78 -13.74 14.42 1.27
N GLN A 79 -13.56 14.38 2.60
CA GLN A 79 -12.61 15.23 3.31
C GLN A 79 -11.17 14.98 2.84
N HIS A 80 -10.74 13.71 2.76
CA HIS A 80 -9.41 13.38 2.25
C HIS A 80 -9.17 13.89 0.83
N ARG A 81 -10.18 13.77 -0.04
CA ARG A 81 -10.12 14.27 -1.41
C ARG A 81 -10.01 15.80 -1.43
N ALA A 82 -10.84 16.49 -0.65
CA ALA A 82 -10.81 17.94 -0.54
C ALA A 82 -9.45 18.45 -0.04
N THR A 83 -8.90 17.84 1.02
CA THR A 83 -7.57 18.17 1.53
C THR A 83 -6.50 17.97 0.47
N ARG A 84 -6.48 16.81 -0.21
CA ARG A 84 -5.51 16.55 -1.29
C ARG A 84 -5.58 17.61 -2.38
N ILE A 85 -6.78 17.93 -2.87
CA ILE A 85 -6.98 18.93 -3.91
C ILE A 85 -6.52 20.31 -3.43
N ALA A 86 -6.84 20.68 -2.19
CA ALA A 86 -6.42 21.96 -1.62
C ALA A 86 -4.90 22.06 -1.52
N THR A 87 -4.23 21.01 -1.02
CA THR A 87 -2.77 20.94 -0.95
C THR A 87 -2.13 21.05 -2.33
N GLU A 88 -2.63 20.33 -3.33
CA GLU A 88 -2.12 20.46 -4.71
C GLU A 88 -2.36 21.84 -5.30
N ARG A 89 -3.52 22.47 -5.04
CA ARG A 89 -3.80 23.83 -5.51
C ARG A 89 -2.87 24.86 -4.89
N ILE A 90 -2.54 24.71 -3.60
CA ILE A 90 -1.57 25.55 -2.90
C ILE A 90 -0.20 25.38 -3.54
N HIS A 91 0.28 24.14 -3.68
CA HIS A 91 1.58 23.85 -4.29
C HIS A 91 1.69 24.41 -5.72
N ASN A 92 0.64 24.21 -6.54
CA ASN A 92 0.60 24.73 -7.91
C ASN A 92 0.59 26.25 -7.96
N ARG A 93 -0.10 26.91 -7.02
CA ARG A 93 -0.09 28.37 -6.92
C ARG A 93 1.31 28.88 -6.58
N ASP A 94 1.97 28.25 -5.60
CA ASP A 94 3.30 28.66 -5.15
C ASP A 94 4.36 28.43 -6.24
N ALA A 95 4.27 27.32 -6.98
CA ALA A 95 5.13 27.07 -8.14
C ALA A 95 4.92 28.12 -9.26
N ARG A 96 3.66 28.54 -9.51
CA ARG A 96 3.36 29.58 -10.51
C ARG A 96 3.84 30.96 -10.06
N THR A 97 3.73 31.31 -8.78
CA THR A 97 4.21 32.60 -8.28
C THR A 97 5.73 32.67 -8.30
N ALA A 98 6.44 31.59 -7.96
CA ALA A 98 7.90 31.50 -8.10
C ALA A 98 8.33 31.73 -9.56
N ARG A 99 7.78 30.95 -10.51
CA ARG A 99 8.07 31.14 -11.95
C ARG A 99 7.77 32.55 -12.46
N ARG A 100 6.70 33.19 -11.95
CA ARG A 100 6.37 34.58 -12.30
C ARG A 100 7.43 35.54 -11.78
N LYS A 101 7.92 35.36 -10.55
CA LYS A 101 9.00 36.16 -9.97
C LYS A 101 10.29 35.98 -10.78
N ASP A 102 10.67 34.74 -11.10
CA ASP A 102 11.86 34.45 -11.91
C ASP A 102 11.80 35.12 -13.29
N ARG A 103 10.62 35.06 -13.95
CA ARG A 103 10.41 35.75 -15.22
C ARG A 103 10.48 37.27 -15.07
N GLN A 104 9.93 37.82 -13.99
CA GLN A 104 9.98 39.25 -13.73
C GLN A 104 11.42 39.71 -13.44
N SER A 105 12.21 38.95 -12.67
CA SER A 105 13.63 39.25 -12.45
C SER A 105 14.46 39.09 -13.71
N ALA A 106 14.12 38.16 -14.61
CA ALA A 106 14.80 38.05 -15.91
C ALA A 106 14.53 39.27 -16.82
N TYR A 107 13.32 39.86 -16.74
CA TYR A 107 12.94 40.99 -17.58
C TYR A 107 13.34 42.36 -17.01
N PHE A 108 13.32 42.51 -15.67
CA PHE A 108 13.57 43.77 -14.97
C PHE A 108 14.82 43.73 -14.07
N GLY A 109 15.60 42.65 -14.11
CA GLY A 109 16.86 42.55 -13.38
C GLY A 109 17.89 43.53 -13.92
N PRO A 110 18.96 43.82 -13.16
CA PRO A 110 20.05 44.65 -13.65
C PRO A 110 20.58 44.06 -14.96
N HIS A 111 20.52 44.84 -16.04
CA HIS A 111 21.23 44.53 -17.27
C HIS A 111 22.72 44.60 -16.94
N GLU A 112 23.45 43.49 -17.00
CA GLU A 112 24.91 43.55 -17.00
C GLU A 112 25.30 44.40 -18.22
N PRO A 113 25.99 45.54 -18.06
CA PRO A 113 26.41 46.33 -19.18
C PRO A 113 27.44 45.51 -19.96
N THR A 114 27.00 44.87 -21.05
CA THR A 114 27.90 44.33 -22.06
C THR A 114 28.63 45.52 -22.64
N GLY A 115 29.88 45.71 -22.24
CA GLY A 115 30.73 46.84 -22.62
C GLY A 115 31.18 46.81 -24.08
N ASP A 116 30.23 46.73 -25.01
CA ASP A 116 30.44 47.00 -26.43
C ASP A 116 29.47 48.10 -26.86
N ASP A 117 29.81 49.33 -26.48
CA ASP A 117 29.28 50.57 -27.04
C ASP A 117 29.84 50.80 -28.46
N GLU A 118 29.70 49.83 -29.37
CA GLU A 118 30.01 50.04 -30.79
C GLU A 118 28.70 50.44 -31.50
N PRO A 119 28.50 51.73 -31.84
CA PRO A 119 27.29 52.15 -32.53
C PRO A 119 27.26 51.57 -33.95
N PRO A 120 26.07 51.22 -34.48
CA PRO A 120 25.94 50.59 -35.79
C PRO A 120 26.43 51.54 -36.90
N PRO A 121 27.14 51.03 -37.93
CA PRO A 121 27.55 51.86 -39.06
C PRO A 121 26.32 52.29 -39.86
N PHE A 122 26.33 53.57 -40.25
CA PHE A 122 25.30 54.34 -40.96
C PHE A 122 24.47 53.58 -42.01
#